data_AF-A0A954P1H0-F1
#
_entry.id   AF-A0A954P1H0-F1
#
_cell.length_a   1.000
_cell.length_b   1.000
_cell.length_c   1.000
_cell.angle_alpha   90.00
_cell.angle_beta   90.00
_cell.angle_gamma   90.00
#
_symmetry.space_group_name_H-M   'P 1'
#
loop_
_entity.id
_entity.type
_entity.pdbx_description
1 polymer ?
#
loop_
_entity_poly.entity_id
_entity_poly.type
_entity_poly.pdbx_seq_one_letter_code
_entity_poly.pdbx_strand_id
1 'polypeptide(L)'
;MRLIGTVASGEQARIFEDYLLTQEIRSHIDETDGSWEIWVLEEDDVPAASSAFQRFDESPLAAEFQAAASKAEERRQKEREEEARRRKARKKVQHMQDRWNAPLWSRMPVTVGLIFLSGLTVALTTNWDLSNKRAGSLLRFGDQLEPVTTWLYYQPIHASGEDHIRYSRIPFDGIRDGQIWRLFTPMFLHMGLMHLVFNMMWLRQLGGAIEFLQGRWRLLWMVLLIAAISNTAQYMMMHFVDGRPALFGGMSGVVYGLFGYIWMQGKFDSTSGLHMPPQIVLWMVAWSIFCLSGIFPIANTAHFSGLAVGAALGILRPVLRQLAR
;
A
#
# COMPACT_ATOMS: atom_id res chain seq x y z
N MET A 1 10.91 19.98 -40.48
CA MET A 1 10.53 21.33 -40.04
C MET A 1 10.97 22.34 -41.09
N ARG A 2 10.03 23.11 -41.64
CA ARG A 2 10.26 24.09 -42.72
C ARG A 2 9.59 25.42 -42.36
N LEU A 3 10.30 26.52 -42.57
CA LEU A 3 9.75 27.87 -42.44
C LEU A 3 8.78 28.12 -43.58
N ILE A 4 7.55 28.53 -43.27
CA ILE A 4 6.52 28.82 -44.28
C ILE A 4 6.26 30.31 -44.44
N GLY A 5 6.62 31.12 -43.44
CA GLY A 5 6.45 32.57 -43.51
C GLY A 5 6.73 33.28 -42.19
N THR A 6 6.73 34.61 -42.25
CA THR A 6 7.00 35.49 -41.11
C THR A 6 5.91 36.56 -41.01
N VAL A 7 5.42 36.83 -39.81
CA VAL A 7 4.41 37.87 -39.55
C VAL A 7 4.89 38.87 -38.51
N ALA A 8 4.43 40.12 -38.60
CA ALA A 8 4.90 41.19 -37.72
C ALA A 8 4.26 41.16 -36.32
N SER A 9 3.15 40.43 -36.13
CA SER A 9 2.41 40.39 -34.87
C SER A 9 2.30 38.97 -34.32
N GLY A 10 2.61 38.79 -33.04
CA GLY A 10 2.40 37.53 -32.33
C GLY A 10 0.91 37.17 -32.16
N GLU A 11 -0.01 38.12 -32.33
CA GLU A 11 -1.44 37.82 -32.43
C GLU A 11 -1.78 37.16 -33.77
N GLN A 12 -1.25 37.69 -34.87
CA GLN A 12 -1.42 37.10 -36.21
C GLN A 12 -0.77 35.71 -36.29
N ALA A 13 0.42 35.54 -35.69
CA ALA A 13 1.09 34.25 -35.62
C ALA A 13 0.23 33.20 -34.92
N ARG A 14 -0.40 33.57 -33.79
CA ARG A 14 -1.30 32.69 -33.03
C ARG A 14 -2.59 32.36 -33.78
N ILE A 15 -3.20 33.33 -34.44
CA ILE A 15 -4.41 33.10 -35.26
C ILE A 15 -4.10 32.11 -36.39
N PHE A 16 -2.95 32.25 -37.04
CA PHE A 16 -2.57 31.33 -38.11
C PHE A 16 -2.16 29.95 -37.58
N GLU A 17 -1.46 29.88 -36.43
CA GLU A 17 -1.19 28.60 -35.74
C GLU A 17 -2.49 27.87 -35.38
N ASP A 18 -3.50 28.59 -34.86
CA ASP A 18 -4.82 28.06 -34.57
C ASP A 18 -5.47 27.48 -35.84
N TYR A 19 -5.36 28.19 -36.98
CA TYR A 19 -5.84 27.68 -38.26
C TYR A 19 -5.14 26.40 -38.68
N LEU A 20 -3.80 26.35 -38.65
CA LEU A 20 -3.04 25.15 -39.00
C LEU A 20 -3.44 23.95 -38.11
N LEU A 21 -3.66 24.19 -36.81
CA LEU A 21 -4.12 23.14 -35.88
C LEU A 21 -5.52 22.59 -36.26
N THR A 22 -6.42 23.43 -36.77
CA THR A 22 -7.72 22.95 -37.28
C THR A 22 -7.61 22.09 -38.53
N GLN A 23 -6.55 22.28 -39.32
CA GLN A 23 -6.24 21.48 -40.50
C GLN A 23 -5.38 20.24 -40.18
N GLU A 24 -5.11 19.96 -38.90
CA GLU A 24 -4.25 18.86 -38.45
C GLU A 24 -2.77 19.04 -38.81
N ILE A 25 -2.38 20.26 -39.19
CA ILE A 25 -1.01 20.60 -39.54
C ILE A 25 -0.25 20.99 -38.27
N ARG A 26 0.75 20.20 -37.91
CA ARG A 26 1.60 20.49 -36.76
C ARG A 26 2.56 21.64 -37.09
N SER A 27 2.49 22.70 -36.29
CA SER A 27 3.31 23.90 -36.45
C SER A 27 3.96 24.34 -35.14
N HIS A 28 4.91 25.26 -35.27
CA HIS A 28 5.60 25.91 -34.18
C HIS A 28 5.86 27.36 -34.57
N ILE A 29 5.58 28.29 -33.67
CA ILE A 29 5.89 29.70 -33.85
C ILE A 29 7.10 30.08 -32.99
N ASP A 30 8.01 30.86 -33.55
CA ASP A 30 9.19 31.37 -32.85
C ASP A 30 9.34 32.88 -33.09
N GLU A 31 9.90 33.60 -32.12
CA GLU A 31 10.08 35.06 -32.20
C GLU A 31 11.55 35.38 -32.53
N THR A 32 11.77 35.96 -33.71
CA THR A 32 13.10 36.33 -34.21
C THR A 32 13.10 37.80 -34.63
N ASP A 33 13.94 38.61 -33.98
CA ASP A 33 14.18 40.03 -34.32
C ASP A 33 12.90 40.89 -34.44
N GLY A 34 11.89 40.63 -33.59
CA GLY A 34 10.62 41.36 -33.58
C GLY A 34 9.62 40.92 -34.66
N SER A 35 9.94 39.84 -35.38
CA SER A 35 9.04 39.14 -36.29
C SER A 35 8.77 37.72 -35.77
N TRP A 36 7.61 37.17 -36.14
CA TRP A 36 7.19 35.84 -35.72
C TRP A 36 7.30 34.88 -36.90
N GLU A 37 8.18 33.91 -36.79
CA GLU A 37 8.41 32.88 -37.79
C GLU A 37 7.46 31.70 -37.55
N ILE A 38 6.81 31.23 -38.61
CA ILE A 38 5.89 30.09 -38.55
C ILE A 38 6.52 28.90 -39.23
N TRP A 39 6.73 27.83 -38.48
CA TRP A 39 7.39 26.61 -38.93
C TRP A 39 6.41 25.44 -38.95
N VAL A 40 6.42 24.65 -40.02
CA VAL A 40 5.62 23.42 -40.14
C VAL A 40 6.53 22.22 -39.90
N LEU A 41 6.08 21.27 -39.08
CA LEU A 41 6.92 20.15 -38.64
C LEU A 41 7.10 19.09 -39.73
N GLU A 42 6.01 18.69 -40.39
CA GLU A 42 5.98 17.64 -41.41
C GLU A 42 6.11 18.21 -42.82
N GLU A 43 6.93 17.58 -43.67
CA GLU A 43 7.23 18.10 -45.01
C GLU A 43 6.04 17.97 -45.97
N ASP A 44 5.20 16.95 -45.78
CA ASP A 44 4.01 16.69 -46.61
C ASP A 44 2.93 17.79 -46.45
N ASP A 45 2.91 18.48 -45.30
CA ASP A 45 1.95 19.55 -44.99
C ASP A 45 2.40 20.92 -45.53
N VAL A 46 3.68 21.06 -45.93
CA VAL A 46 4.28 22.33 -46.33
C VAL A 46 3.55 22.99 -47.52
N PRO A 47 3.16 22.27 -48.60
CA PRO A 47 2.45 22.90 -49.71
C PRO A 47 1.08 23.48 -49.31
N ALA A 48 0.33 22.74 -48.49
CA ALA A 48 -0.97 23.17 -47.99
C ALA A 48 -0.84 24.37 -47.04
N ALA A 49 0.12 24.31 -46.12
CA ALA A 49 0.36 25.36 -45.15
C ALA A 49 0.89 26.65 -45.81
N SER A 50 1.77 26.54 -46.81
CA SER A 50 2.28 27.69 -47.56
C SER A 50 1.17 28.36 -48.38
N SER A 51 0.29 27.58 -49.01
CA SER A 51 -0.87 28.11 -49.74
C SER A 51 -1.88 28.78 -48.81
N ALA A 52 -2.06 28.25 -47.60
CA ALA A 52 -2.88 28.89 -46.57
C ALA A 52 -2.23 30.18 -46.05
N PHE A 53 -0.89 30.21 -45.92
CA PHE A 53 -0.16 31.38 -45.44
C PHE A 53 -0.27 32.55 -46.42
N GLN A 54 -0.21 32.29 -47.74
CA GLN A 54 -0.43 33.33 -48.75
C GLN A 54 -1.80 33.99 -48.62
N ARG A 55 -2.87 33.20 -48.44
CA ARG A 55 -4.23 33.72 -48.22
C ARG A 55 -4.34 34.48 -46.90
N PHE A 56 -3.63 34.02 -45.87
CA PHE A 56 -3.58 34.70 -44.58
C PHE A 56 -2.87 36.05 -44.68
N ASP A 57 -1.76 36.14 -45.41
CA ASP A 57 -1.00 37.38 -45.61
C ASP A 57 -1.83 38.44 -46.36
N GLU A 58 -2.62 38.01 -47.36
CA GLU A 58 -3.53 38.89 -48.10
C GLU A 58 -4.72 39.37 -47.25
N SER A 59 -5.24 38.53 -46.35
CA SER A 59 -6.44 38.86 -45.56
C SER A 59 -6.47 38.15 -44.19
N PRO A 60 -5.71 38.65 -43.19
CA PRO A 60 -5.61 38.02 -41.86
C PRO A 60 -6.93 38.00 -41.07
N LEU A 61 -7.85 38.91 -41.41
CA LEU A 61 -9.15 39.06 -40.77
C LEU A 61 -10.27 38.27 -41.47
N ALA A 62 -9.93 37.41 -42.44
CA ALA A 62 -10.92 36.56 -43.08
C ALA A 62 -11.61 35.63 -42.07
N ALA A 63 -12.90 35.38 -42.28
CA ALA A 63 -13.74 34.62 -41.35
C ALA A 63 -13.21 33.19 -41.10
N GLU A 64 -12.51 32.59 -42.06
CA GLU A 64 -11.92 31.25 -41.92
C GLU A 64 -10.84 31.17 -40.84
N PHE A 65 -10.04 32.22 -40.68
CA PHE A 65 -8.97 32.29 -39.67
C PHE A 65 -9.53 32.68 -38.30
N GLN A 66 -10.48 33.62 -38.26
CA GLN A 66 -11.11 34.05 -37.01
C GLN A 66 -11.96 32.95 -36.38
N ALA A 67 -12.65 32.13 -37.19
CA ALA A 67 -13.42 30.99 -36.71
C ALA A 67 -12.53 29.80 -36.25
N ALA A 68 -11.25 29.78 -36.64
CA ALA A 68 -10.33 28.71 -36.28
C ALA A 68 -9.93 28.77 -34.80
N ALA A 69 -9.82 29.95 -34.19
CA ALA A 69 -9.41 30.13 -32.80
C ALA A 69 -10.27 29.33 -31.80
N SER A 70 -11.61 29.41 -31.92
CA SER A 70 -12.50 28.64 -31.04
C SER A 70 -12.39 27.12 -31.25
N LYS A 71 -12.18 26.67 -32.49
CA LYS A 71 -12.02 25.23 -32.81
C LYS A 71 -10.65 24.70 -32.36
N ALA A 72 -9.62 25.53 -32.47
CA ALA A 72 -8.25 25.22 -32.04
C ALA A 72 -8.19 25.04 -30.53
N GLU A 73 -8.87 25.90 -29.74
CA GLU A 73 -8.90 25.75 -28.29
C GLU A 73 -9.61 24.46 -27.84
N GLU A 74 -10.74 24.10 -28.48
CA GLU A 74 -11.41 22.82 -28.20
C GLU A 74 -10.50 21.62 -28.51
N ARG A 75 -9.74 21.68 -29.60
CA ARG A 75 -8.77 20.63 -29.96
C ARG A 75 -7.60 20.56 -28.97
N ARG A 76 -6.99 21.68 -28.59
CA ARG A 76 -5.94 21.72 -27.56
C ARG A 76 -6.43 21.14 -26.23
N GLN A 77 -7.68 21.41 -25.85
CA GLN A 77 -8.26 20.83 -24.65
C GLN A 77 -8.38 19.30 -24.76
N LYS A 78 -8.88 18.77 -25.89
CA LYS A 78 -8.97 17.32 -26.12
C LYS A 78 -7.59 16.65 -26.11
N GLU A 79 -6.59 17.26 -26.73
CA GLU A 79 -5.21 16.76 -26.72
C GLU A 79 -4.63 16.73 -25.30
N ARG A 80 -4.82 17.82 -24.52
CA ARG A 80 -4.39 17.86 -23.11
C ARG A 80 -5.09 16.80 -22.27
N GLU A 81 -6.39 16.59 -22.47
CA GLU A 81 -7.16 15.54 -21.79
C GLU A 81 -6.70 14.14 -22.17
N GLU A 82 -6.45 13.90 -23.47
CA GLU A 82 -5.95 12.63 -23.96
C GLU A 82 -4.51 12.37 -23.46
N GLU A 83 -3.64 13.36 -23.49
CA GLU A 83 -2.27 13.25 -22.99
C GLU A 83 -2.26 13.01 -21.48
N ALA A 84 -3.11 13.71 -20.71
CA ALA A 84 -3.30 13.44 -19.29
C ALA A 84 -3.80 12.00 -19.05
N ARG A 85 -4.70 11.49 -19.89
CA ARG A 85 -5.17 10.10 -19.86
C ARG A 85 -4.04 9.12 -20.21
N ARG A 86 -3.26 9.38 -21.26
CA ARG A 86 -2.10 8.58 -21.69
C ARG A 86 -1.00 8.57 -20.61
N ARG A 87 -0.72 9.70 -19.97
CA ARG A 87 0.23 9.82 -18.85
C ARG A 87 -0.23 9.01 -17.64
N LYS A 88 -1.53 9.10 -17.28
CA LYS A 88 -2.14 8.25 -16.24
C LYS A 88 -2.06 6.76 -16.60
N ALA A 89 -2.25 6.40 -17.87
CA ALA A 89 -2.13 5.02 -18.36
C ALA A 89 -0.68 4.51 -18.32
N ARG A 90 0.30 5.28 -18.81
CA ARG A 90 1.73 4.94 -18.74
C ARG A 90 2.21 4.72 -17.31
N LYS A 91 1.78 5.55 -16.35
CA LYS A 91 2.07 5.33 -14.92
C LYS A 91 1.47 4.04 -14.35
N LYS A 92 0.43 3.49 -14.96
CA LYS A 92 -0.18 2.20 -14.58
C LYS A 92 0.50 1.00 -15.23
N VAL A 93 1.20 1.19 -16.36
CA VAL A 93 1.96 0.12 -17.01
C VAL A 93 3.23 -0.12 -16.20
N GLN A 94 3.23 -1.17 -15.39
CA GLN A 94 4.41 -1.63 -14.66
C GLN A 94 5.02 -2.82 -15.38
N HIS A 95 6.29 -2.73 -15.78
CA HIS A 95 7.04 -3.88 -16.27
C HIS A 95 7.27 -4.86 -15.11
N MET A 96 6.66 -6.06 -15.21
CA MET A 96 6.79 -7.09 -14.17
C MET A 96 8.23 -7.55 -13.98
N GLN A 97 9.05 -7.56 -15.04
CA GLN A 97 10.45 -7.97 -14.98
C GLN A 97 11.27 -7.02 -14.11
N ASP A 98 11.12 -5.71 -14.27
CA ASP A 98 11.80 -4.71 -13.43
C ASP A 98 11.40 -4.87 -11.96
N ARG A 99 10.10 -5.13 -11.73
CA ARG A 99 9.58 -5.37 -10.40
C ARG A 99 10.09 -6.68 -9.79
N TRP A 100 10.35 -7.70 -10.60
CA TRP A 100 10.97 -8.97 -10.19
C TRP A 100 12.51 -8.92 -10.12
N ASN A 101 13.14 -7.83 -10.53
CA ASN A 101 14.58 -7.62 -10.40
C ASN A 101 14.93 -6.62 -9.29
N ALA A 102 13.99 -5.77 -8.85
CA ALA A 102 14.21 -4.79 -7.79
C ALA A 102 14.65 -5.42 -6.44
N PRO A 103 15.29 -4.71 -5.51
CA PRO A 103 15.57 -5.25 -4.18
C PRO A 103 14.29 -5.55 -3.35
N LEU A 104 14.38 -6.44 -2.36
CA LEU A 104 13.24 -6.84 -1.51
C LEU A 104 12.52 -5.64 -0.86
N TRP A 105 13.28 -4.67 -0.34
CA TRP A 105 12.72 -3.47 0.29
C TRP A 105 11.94 -2.57 -0.69
N SER A 106 12.26 -2.61 -1.98
CA SER A 106 11.51 -1.88 -3.01
C SER A 106 10.28 -2.66 -3.47
N ARG A 107 10.33 -4.01 -3.48
CA ARG A 107 9.20 -4.86 -3.87
C ARG A 107 8.12 -4.92 -2.80
N MET A 108 8.54 -5.01 -1.54
CA MET A 108 7.71 -5.31 -0.39
C MET A 108 8.08 -4.43 0.82
N PRO A 109 8.03 -3.08 0.69
CA PRO A 109 8.48 -2.16 1.73
C PRO A 109 7.72 -2.33 3.05
N VAL A 110 6.42 -2.57 3.03
CA VAL A 110 5.61 -2.72 4.25
C VAL A 110 5.98 -4.02 4.95
N THR A 111 6.08 -5.13 4.20
CA THR A 111 6.46 -6.43 4.77
C THR A 111 7.86 -6.36 5.41
N VAL A 112 8.84 -5.78 4.71
CA VAL A 112 10.19 -5.61 5.22
C VAL A 112 10.22 -4.68 6.44
N GLY A 113 9.48 -3.57 6.40
CA GLY A 113 9.38 -2.63 7.52
C GLY A 113 8.78 -3.27 8.77
N LEU A 114 7.72 -4.09 8.63
CA LEU A 114 7.12 -4.82 9.74
C LEU A 114 8.05 -5.88 10.33
N ILE A 115 8.82 -6.58 9.49
CA ILE A 115 9.85 -7.54 9.94
C ILE A 115 10.94 -6.81 10.72
N PHE A 116 11.45 -5.71 10.16
CA PHE A 116 12.47 -4.90 10.81
C PHE A 116 11.98 -4.36 12.16
N LEU A 117 10.77 -3.80 12.23
CA LEU A 117 10.22 -3.25 13.46
C LEU A 117 9.97 -4.33 14.52
N SER A 118 9.56 -5.54 14.12
CA SER A 118 9.40 -6.68 15.03
C SER A 118 10.76 -7.13 15.59
N GLY A 119 11.78 -7.24 14.72
CA GLY A 119 13.13 -7.58 15.12
C GLY A 119 13.78 -6.52 16.02
N LEU A 120 13.58 -5.23 15.68
CA LEU A 120 14.04 -4.10 16.48
C LEU A 120 13.37 -4.08 17.85
N THR A 121 12.04 -4.28 17.90
CA THR A 121 11.30 -4.38 19.16
C THR A 121 11.92 -5.47 20.01
N VAL A 122 12.03 -6.70 19.48
CA VAL A 122 12.68 -7.80 20.19
C VAL A 122 14.10 -7.45 20.65
N ALA A 123 14.94 -6.86 19.79
CA ALA A 123 16.31 -6.49 20.16
C ALA A 123 16.34 -5.50 21.34
N LEU A 124 15.41 -4.54 21.38
CA LEU A 124 15.31 -3.54 22.44
C LEU A 124 14.64 -4.04 23.72
N THR A 125 13.81 -5.08 23.63
CA THR A 125 13.04 -5.62 24.78
C THR A 125 13.61 -6.92 25.35
N THR A 126 14.72 -7.41 24.81
CA THR A 126 15.40 -8.62 25.28
C THR A 126 16.54 -8.26 26.21
N ASN A 127 16.66 -8.98 27.32
CA ASN A 127 17.89 -8.95 28.11
C ASN A 127 18.95 -9.82 27.44
N TRP A 128 20.03 -9.21 26.95
CA TRP A 128 21.13 -9.90 26.25
C TRP A 128 22.23 -10.42 27.20
N ASP A 129 22.00 -10.41 28.52
CA ASP A 129 22.95 -10.95 29.50
C ASP A 129 23.12 -12.48 29.36
N LEU A 130 24.17 -12.87 28.64
CA LEU A 130 24.59 -14.24 28.39
C LEU A 130 25.22 -14.93 29.62
N SER A 131 25.50 -14.20 30.70
CA SER A 131 26.14 -14.75 31.91
C SER A 131 25.15 -15.46 32.84
N ASN A 132 23.85 -15.27 32.62
CA ASN A 132 22.81 -15.75 33.50
C ASN A 132 22.60 -17.27 33.33
N LYS A 133 23.28 -18.09 34.15
CA LYS A 133 23.29 -19.57 34.10
C LYS A 133 21.93 -20.24 34.29
N ARG A 134 20.86 -19.50 34.59
CA ARG A 134 19.46 -19.96 34.55
C ARG A 134 18.88 -20.04 33.12
N ALA A 135 19.64 -19.63 32.10
CA ALA A 135 19.30 -19.68 30.67
C ALA A 135 19.27 -21.11 30.08
N GLY A 136 18.65 -22.06 30.79
CA GLY A 136 18.30 -23.38 30.25
C GLY A 136 17.07 -23.36 29.33
N SER A 137 16.46 -22.18 29.13
CA SER A 137 15.38 -21.93 28.17
C SER A 137 15.86 -20.85 27.23
N LEU A 138 15.89 -21.15 25.92
CA LEU A 138 16.07 -20.21 24.81
C LEU A 138 15.62 -18.80 25.18
N LEU A 139 16.54 -17.82 25.08
CA LEU A 139 16.32 -16.35 25.13
C LEU A 139 14.90 -15.98 25.60
N ARG A 140 14.70 -15.66 26.88
CA ARG A 140 13.37 -15.20 27.34
C ARG A 140 13.17 -13.76 26.88
N PHE A 141 12.21 -13.56 26.00
CA PHE A 141 11.89 -12.25 25.40
C PHE A 141 10.76 -11.59 26.18
N GLY A 142 10.91 -10.30 26.51
CA GLY A 142 9.82 -9.52 27.14
C GLY A 142 9.67 -9.66 28.65
N ASP A 143 10.61 -10.32 29.35
CA ASP A 143 10.62 -10.39 30.82
C ASP A 143 10.99 -9.03 31.47
N GLN A 144 11.61 -8.13 30.70
CA GLN A 144 11.90 -6.77 31.14
C GLN A 144 10.65 -5.89 31.02
N LEU A 145 9.96 -5.67 32.14
CA LEU A 145 8.90 -4.67 32.28
C LEU A 145 9.48 -3.25 32.44
N GLU A 146 10.32 -2.85 31.50
CA GLU A 146 10.82 -1.48 31.37
C GLU A 146 9.70 -0.52 30.89
N PRO A 147 9.80 0.80 31.14
CA PRO A 147 8.79 1.77 30.72
C PRO A 147 8.45 1.66 29.23
N VAL A 148 9.43 1.41 28.36
CA VAL A 148 9.20 1.30 26.91
C VAL A 148 8.41 0.03 26.54
N THR A 149 8.64 -1.09 27.22
CA THR A 149 7.95 -2.36 26.90
C THR A 149 6.50 -2.34 27.36
N THR A 150 6.23 -1.72 28.52
CA THR A 150 4.87 -1.57 29.07
C THR A 150 3.95 -0.73 28.18
N TRP A 151 4.51 0.15 27.35
CA TRP A 151 3.75 0.96 26.38
C TRP A 151 3.28 0.18 25.16
N LEU A 152 3.88 -0.97 24.88
CA LEU A 152 3.55 -1.80 23.72
C LEU A 152 2.37 -2.75 23.99
N TYR A 153 2.11 -3.08 25.26
CA TYR A 153 0.99 -3.95 25.65
C TYR A 153 -0.37 -3.29 25.40
N TYR A 154 -1.40 -4.13 25.23
CA TYR A 154 -2.75 -3.66 24.93
C TYR A 154 -3.35 -2.84 26.08
N GLN A 155 -3.05 -3.21 27.32
CA GLN A 155 -3.47 -2.48 28.51
C GLN A 155 -2.24 -1.84 29.19
N PRO A 156 -2.40 -0.75 29.96
CA PRO A 156 -1.34 -0.24 30.81
C PRO A 156 -0.92 -1.30 31.86
N ILE A 157 0.38 -1.53 31.94
CA ILE A 157 1.00 -2.48 32.87
C ILE A 157 2.12 -1.75 33.60
N HIS A 158 2.19 -1.91 34.93
CA HIS A 158 3.22 -1.32 35.77
C HIS A 158 3.90 -2.43 36.56
N ALA A 159 5.24 -2.52 36.48
CA ALA A 159 6.01 -3.34 37.40
C ALA A 159 6.01 -2.69 38.80
N SER A 160 5.73 -3.48 39.84
CA SER A 160 5.74 -3.03 41.23
C SER A 160 6.57 -4.01 42.06
N GLY A 161 7.88 -3.77 42.18
CA GLY A 161 8.80 -4.64 42.92
C GLY A 161 9.18 -5.92 42.16
N GLU A 162 9.90 -6.84 42.82
CA GLU A 162 10.53 -8.01 42.17
C GLU A 162 9.54 -9.02 41.57
N ASP A 163 8.27 -9.09 42.02
CA ASP A 163 7.35 -10.17 41.59
C ASP A 163 5.88 -9.76 41.35
N HIS A 164 5.52 -8.47 41.37
CA HIS A 164 4.11 -8.06 41.25
C HIS A 164 3.84 -7.12 40.08
N ILE A 165 2.96 -7.56 39.18
CA ILE A 165 2.47 -6.79 38.04
C ILE A 165 1.17 -6.09 38.45
N ARG A 166 1.17 -4.76 38.40
CA ARG A 166 -0.05 -3.94 38.56
C ARG A 166 -0.62 -3.62 37.18
N TYR A 167 -1.93 -3.75 37.03
CA TYR A 167 -2.63 -3.39 35.80
C TYR A 167 -4.00 -2.82 36.14
N SER A 168 -4.51 -1.95 35.25
CA SER A 168 -5.85 -1.39 35.42
C SER A 168 -6.90 -2.47 35.23
N ARG A 169 -7.87 -2.54 36.16
CA ARG A 169 -9.07 -3.36 36.01
C ARG A 169 -10.18 -2.62 35.25
N ILE A 170 -9.98 -1.35 34.92
CA ILE A 170 -10.92 -0.58 34.11
C ILE A 170 -10.75 -1.00 32.65
N PRO A 171 -11.83 -1.44 31.97
CA PRO A 171 -11.73 -1.83 30.58
C PRO A 171 -11.28 -0.69 29.68
N PHE A 172 -10.32 -0.96 28.80
CA PHE A 172 -9.81 -0.03 27.78
C PHE A 172 -9.22 1.29 28.32
N ASP A 173 -8.79 1.33 29.58
CA ASP A 173 -8.32 2.55 30.26
C ASP A 173 -7.30 3.35 29.44
N GLY A 174 -6.18 2.73 29.04
CA GLY A 174 -5.17 3.40 28.22
C GLY A 174 -5.69 3.89 26.87
N ILE A 175 -6.60 3.15 26.23
CA ILE A 175 -7.18 3.56 24.94
C ILE A 175 -8.12 4.76 25.13
N ARG A 176 -8.88 4.79 26.24
CA ARG A 176 -9.73 5.94 26.62
C ARG A 176 -8.92 7.19 26.90
N ASP A 177 -7.69 7.03 27.41
CA ASP A 177 -6.73 8.11 27.63
C ASP A 177 -5.98 8.54 26.34
N GLY A 178 -6.39 8.06 25.17
CA GLY A 178 -5.82 8.43 23.88
C GLY A 178 -4.62 7.58 23.44
N GLN A 179 -4.28 6.51 24.16
CA GLN A 179 -3.18 5.60 23.80
C GLN A 179 -3.59 4.61 22.70
N ILE A 180 -4.09 5.13 21.58
CA ILE A 180 -4.69 4.36 20.47
C ILE A 180 -3.71 3.38 19.81
N TRP A 181 -2.40 3.62 19.94
CA TRP A 181 -1.37 2.73 19.42
C TRP A 181 -1.42 1.33 20.05
N ARG A 182 -1.98 1.20 21.25
CA ARG A 182 -2.14 -0.09 21.96
C ARG A 182 -3.05 -1.09 21.25
N LEU A 183 -3.87 -0.63 20.29
CA LEU A 183 -4.60 -1.50 19.39
C LEU A 183 -3.66 -2.30 18.45
N PHE A 184 -2.48 -1.75 18.15
CA PHE A 184 -1.57 -2.27 17.12
C PHE A 184 -0.27 -2.80 17.70
N THR A 185 0.34 -2.08 18.65
CA THR A 185 1.68 -2.39 19.18
C THR A 185 1.88 -3.80 19.75
N PRO A 186 0.85 -4.51 20.30
CA PRO A 186 1.04 -5.88 20.74
C PRO A 186 1.52 -6.83 19.64
N MET A 187 1.29 -6.52 18.36
CA MET A 187 1.75 -7.35 17.24
C MET A 187 3.27 -7.44 17.11
N PHE A 188 4.02 -6.51 17.73
CA PHE A 188 5.48 -6.49 17.70
C PHE A 188 6.13 -7.22 18.89
N LEU A 189 5.39 -7.49 19.96
CA LEU A 189 5.87 -8.22 21.12
C LEU A 189 6.00 -9.72 20.79
N HIS A 190 7.13 -10.34 21.09
CA HIS A 190 7.34 -11.77 20.86
C HIS A 190 7.98 -12.41 22.09
N MET A 191 7.52 -13.61 22.47
CA MET A 191 7.93 -14.32 23.70
C MET A 191 9.03 -15.39 23.48
N GLY A 192 9.66 -15.41 22.30
CA GLY A 192 10.54 -16.49 21.88
C GLY A 192 11.21 -16.22 20.53
N LEU A 193 12.44 -16.71 20.34
CA LEU A 193 13.17 -16.55 19.08
C LEU A 193 12.45 -17.33 17.99
N MET A 194 12.05 -18.57 18.32
CA MET A 194 11.25 -19.39 17.41
C MET A 194 9.91 -18.72 17.10
N HIS A 195 9.25 -18.11 18.08
CA HIS A 195 7.99 -17.39 17.86
C HIS A 195 8.20 -16.20 16.90
N LEU A 196 9.26 -15.42 17.06
CA LEU A 196 9.63 -14.35 16.14
C LEU A 196 9.92 -14.91 14.73
N VAL A 197 10.83 -15.88 14.62
CA VAL A 197 11.27 -16.45 13.34
C VAL A 197 10.08 -17.01 12.56
N PHE A 198 9.19 -17.78 13.20
CA PHE A 198 8.00 -18.32 12.53
C PHE A 198 7.05 -17.22 12.07
N ASN A 199 6.76 -16.22 12.90
CA ASN A 199 5.91 -15.10 12.51
C ASN A 199 6.52 -14.31 11.34
N MET A 200 7.81 -14.02 11.38
CA MET A 200 8.48 -13.24 10.33
C MET A 200 8.58 -14.02 9.01
N MET A 201 8.81 -15.33 9.09
CA MET A 201 8.77 -16.22 7.92
C MET A 201 7.38 -16.19 7.26
N TRP A 202 6.32 -16.36 8.04
CA TRP A 202 4.95 -16.34 7.51
C TRP A 202 4.53 -14.94 7.05
N LEU A 203 4.90 -13.88 7.76
CA LEU A 203 4.66 -12.51 7.32
C LEU A 203 5.33 -12.25 5.97
N ARG A 204 6.60 -12.68 5.81
CA ARG A 204 7.32 -12.54 4.54
C ARG A 204 6.59 -13.23 3.39
N GLN A 205 6.13 -14.47 3.60
CA GLN A 205 5.45 -15.25 2.56
C GLN A 205 4.07 -14.68 2.22
N LEU A 206 3.21 -14.50 3.23
CA LEU A 206 1.81 -14.12 3.05
C LEU A 206 1.67 -12.62 2.77
N GLY A 207 2.30 -11.79 3.61
CA GLY A 207 2.31 -10.33 3.43
C GLY A 207 2.99 -9.94 2.13
N GLY A 208 4.09 -10.62 1.79
CA GLY A 208 4.77 -10.41 0.51
C GLY A 208 3.95 -10.73 -0.71
N ALA A 209 3.24 -11.85 -0.71
CA ALA A 209 2.35 -12.20 -1.82
C ALA A 209 1.26 -11.13 -2.01
N ILE A 210 0.64 -10.66 -0.92
CA ILE A 210 -0.40 -9.62 -0.97
C ILE A 210 0.19 -8.27 -1.42
N GLU A 211 1.32 -7.84 -0.88
CA GLU A 211 1.94 -6.56 -1.24
C GLU A 211 2.44 -6.55 -2.69
N PHE A 212 3.01 -7.68 -3.14
CA PHE A 212 3.47 -7.83 -4.51
C PHE A 212 2.29 -7.88 -5.50
N LEU A 213 1.23 -8.63 -5.23
CA LEU A 213 0.13 -8.75 -6.20
C LEU A 213 -0.90 -7.63 -6.10
N GLN A 214 -1.12 -7.10 -4.90
CA GLN A 214 -2.25 -6.21 -4.62
C GLN A 214 -1.86 -4.83 -4.08
N GLY A 215 -0.58 -4.62 -3.76
CA GLY A 215 -0.02 -3.32 -3.42
C GLY A 215 0.13 -3.07 -1.91
N ARG A 216 1.15 -2.27 -1.58
CA ARG A 216 1.57 -1.94 -0.20
C ARG A 216 0.47 -1.38 0.69
N TRP A 217 -0.40 -0.52 0.14
CA TRP A 217 -1.46 0.12 0.91
C TRP A 217 -2.55 -0.86 1.30
N ARG A 218 -2.84 -1.86 0.45
CA ARG A 218 -3.80 -2.91 0.82
C ARG A 218 -3.24 -3.77 1.94
N LEU A 219 -1.97 -4.17 1.86
CA LEU A 219 -1.33 -4.90 2.95
C LEU A 219 -1.37 -4.08 4.25
N LEU A 220 -0.95 -2.81 4.22
CA LEU A 220 -0.90 -1.96 5.41
C LEU A 220 -2.28 -1.85 6.09
N TRP A 221 -3.33 -1.55 5.32
CA TRP A 221 -4.69 -1.47 5.85
C TRP A 221 -5.17 -2.79 6.45
N MET A 222 -4.90 -3.91 5.78
CA MET A 222 -5.25 -5.23 6.29
C MET A 222 -4.52 -5.54 7.60
N VAL A 223 -3.22 -5.27 7.68
CA VAL A 223 -2.42 -5.49 8.89
C VAL A 223 -2.98 -4.68 10.06
N LEU A 224 -3.27 -3.39 9.85
CA LEU A 224 -3.81 -2.53 10.90
C LEU A 224 -5.19 -2.98 11.37
N LEU A 225 -6.09 -3.30 10.42
CA LEU A 225 -7.44 -3.76 10.74
C LEU A 225 -7.42 -5.09 11.51
N ILE A 226 -6.65 -6.07 11.01
CA ILE A 226 -6.56 -7.40 11.63
C ILE A 226 -5.89 -7.29 13.00
N ALA A 227 -4.82 -6.50 13.14
CA ALA A 227 -4.16 -6.27 14.43
C ALA A 227 -5.13 -5.65 15.44
N ALA A 228 -5.84 -4.58 15.08
CA ALA A 228 -6.79 -3.93 15.97
C ALA A 228 -7.87 -4.90 16.45
N ILE A 229 -8.50 -5.64 15.53
CA ILE A 229 -9.59 -6.57 15.89
C ILE A 229 -9.06 -7.75 16.70
N SER A 230 -7.98 -8.40 16.26
CA SER A 230 -7.46 -9.60 16.92
C SER A 230 -6.86 -9.32 18.30
N ASN A 231 -6.15 -8.20 18.45
CA ASN A 231 -5.64 -7.77 19.76
C ASN A 231 -6.80 -7.40 20.70
N THR A 232 -7.82 -6.71 20.20
CA THR A 232 -9.02 -6.38 21.00
C THR A 232 -9.74 -7.65 21.45
N ALA A 233 -9.95 -8.62 20.56
CA ALA A 233 -10.60 -9.88 20.88
C ALA A 233 -9.81 -10.68 21.93
N GLN A 234 -8.49 -10.75 21.81
CA GLN A 234 -7.63 -11.40 22.80
C GLN A 234 -7.67 -10.69 24.15
N TYR A 235 -7.63 -9.35 24.15
CA TYR A 235 -7.80 -8.56 25.36
C TYR A 235 -9.13 -8.85 26.04
N MET A 236 -10.24 -8.84 25.28
CA MET A 236 -11.57 -9.10 25.82
C MET A 236 -11.66 -10.49 26.46
N MET A 237 -11.07 -11.50 25.82
CA MET A 237 -10.99 -12.86 26.40
C MET A 237 -10.23 -12.86 27.72
N MET A 238 -9.03 -12.28 27.75
CA MET A 238 -8.20 -12.33 28.95
C MET A 238 -8.78 -11.50 30.10
N HIS A 239 -9.38 -10.35 29.78
CA HIS A 239 -9.91 -9.43 30.77
C HIS A 239 -11.27 -9.88 31.32
N PHE A 240 -12.24 -10.19 30.45
CA PHE A 240 -13.62 -10.46 30.86
C PHE A 240 -13.90 -11.94 31.12
N VAL A 241 -13.17 -12.85 30.48
CA VAL A 241 -13.41 -14.30 30.63
C VAL A 241 -12.38 -14.92 31.57
N ASP A 242 -11.09 -14.73 31.31
CA ASP A 242 -10.02 -15.34 32.13
C ASP A 242 -9.77 -14.56 33.44
N GLY A 243 -10.16 -13.28 33.52
CA GLY A 243 -9.93 -12.43 34.68
C GLY A 243 -8.46 -12.11 34.97
N ARG A 244 -7.58 -12.14 33.96
CA ARG A 244 -6.12 -12.03 34.11
C ARG A 244 -5.54 -10.85 33.30
N PRO A 245 -4.32 -10.37 33.60
CA PRO A 245 -3.72 -9.29 32.83
C PRO A 245 -3.50 -9.70 31.37
N ALA A 246 -3.67 -8.73 30.46
CA ALA A 246 -3.52 -8.90 29.03
C ALA A 246 -2.04 -8.92 28.60
N LEU A 247 -1.30 -9.91 29.10
CA LEU A 247 0.09 -10.18 28.78
C LEU A 247 0.16 -11.10 27.56
N PHE A 248 -0.10 -10.54 26.39
CA PHE A 248 0.02 -11.24 25.12
C PHE A 248 0.76 -10.39 24.10
N GLY A 249 1.24 -11.04 23.05
CA GLY A 249 1.96 -10.39 21.97
C GLY A 249 2.22 -11.34 20.82
N GLY A 250 2.39 -10.76 19.64
CA GLY A 250 2.88 -11.47 18.48
C GLY A 250 2.10 -11.13 17.23
N MET A 251 2.78 -11.25 16.09
CA MET A 251 2.16 -10.99 14.79
C MET A 251 1.24 -12.12 14.33
N SER A 252 1.12 -13.20 15.09
CA SER A 252 0.39 -14.41 14.71
C SER A 252 -1.09 -14.17 14.39
N GLY A 253 -1.77 -13.26 15.10
CA GLY A 253 -3.15 -12.88 14.75
C GLY A 253 -3.26 -12.25 13.35
N VAL A 254 -2.30 -11.39 13.02
CA VAL A 254 -2.15 -10.82 11.67
C VAL A 254 -1.82 -11.91 10.65
N VAL A 255 -0.86 -12.79 10.94
CA VAL A 255 -0.46 -13.91 10.07
C VAL A 255 -1.67 -14.79 9.72
N TYR A 256 -2.47 -15.19 10.72
CA TYR A 256 -3.67 -15.98 10.49
C TYR A 256 -4.73 -15.23 9.67
N GLY A 257 -4.85 -13.92 9.85
CA GLY A 257 -5.72 -13.11 9.00
C GLY A 257 -5.22 -12.99 7.56
N LEU A 258 -3.93 -12.81 7.33
CA LEU A 258 -3.37 -12.82 5.97
C LEU A 258 -3.54 -14.21 5.31
N PHE A 259 -3.33 -15.28 6.07
CA PHE A 259 -3.59 -16.65 5.62
C PHE A 259 -5.07 -16.85 5.25
N GLY A 260 -6.01 -16.49 6.13
CA GLY A 260 -7.45 -16.58 5.88
C GLY A 260 -7.88 -15.79 4.64
N TYR A 261 -7.31 -14.59 4.48
CA TYR A 261 -7.55 -13.77 3.30
C TYR A 261 -7.11 -14.45 2.01
N ILE A 262 -5.87 -14.92 1.94
CA ILE A 262 -5.34 -15.57 0.73
C ILE A 262 -6.08 -16.87 0.44
N TRP A 263 -6.38 -17.66 1.47
CA TRP A 263 -7.13 -18.90 1.31
C TRP A 263 -8.51 -18.67 0.72
N MET A 264 -9.27 -17.70 1.23
CA MET A 264 -10.59 -17.38 0.69
C MET A 264 -10.53 -16.69 -0.67
N GLN A 265 -9.60 -15.75 -0.88
CA GLN A 265 -9.40 -15.13 -2.20
C GLN A 265 -9.11 -16.17 -3.28
N GLY A 266 -8.22 -17.13 -3.02
CA GLY A 266 -7.90 -18.17 -3.99
C GLY A 266 -9.06 -19.12 -4.29
N LYS A 267 -10.04 -19.22 -3.37
CA LYS A 267 -11.26 -20.03 -3.55
C LYS A 267 -12.36 -19.28 -4.30
N PHE A 268 -12.52 -17.97 -4.06
CA PHE A 268 -13.64 -17.18 -4.58
C PHE A 268 -13.28 -16.24 -5.75
N ASP A 269 -11.99 -16.00 -6.00
CA ASP A 269 -11.48 -15.16 -7.09
C ASP A 269 -10.17 -15.73 -7.67
N SER A 270 -10.33 -16.66 -8.61
CA SER A 270 -9.23 -17.31 -9.35
C SER A 270 -8.38 -16.33 -10.16
N THR A 271 -8.89 -15.13 -10.46
CA THR A 271 -8.17 -14.10 -11.23
C THR A 271 -7.19 -13.28 -10.39
N SER A 272 -7.22 -13.44 -9.07
CA SER A 272 -6.45 -12.61 -8.15
C SER A 272 -4.95 -12.91 -8.09
N GLY A 273 -4.53 -14.04 -8.66
CA GLY A 273 -3.15 -14.54 -8.57
C GLY A 273 -2.75 -15.03 -7.17
N LEU A 274 -3.64 -14.92 -6.18
CA LEU A 274 -3.44 -15.43 -4.83
C LEU A 274 -3.99 -16.85 -4.75
N HIS A 275 -3.15 -17.79 -4.34
CA HIS A 275 -3.54 -19.18 -4.13
C HIS A 275 -2.79 -19.75 -2.93
N MET A 276 -3.46 -20.61 -2.17
CA MET A 276 -2.87 -21.28 -1.02
C MET A 276 -2.84 -22.78 -1.28
N PRO A 277 -1.65 -23.41 -1.35
CA PRO A 277 -1.53 -24.85 -1.50
C PRO A 277 -2.32 -25.60 -0.41
N PRO A 278 -3.07 -26.67 -0.75
CA PRO A 278 -3.87 -27.42 0.23
C PRO A 278 -3.05 -27.93 1.42
N GLN A 279 -1.78 -28.26 1.20
CA GLN A 279 -0.87 -28.74 2.24
C GLN A 279 -0.57 -27.63 3.26
N ILE A 280 -0.41 -26.38 2.80
CA ILE A 280 -0.19 -25.24 3.71
C ILE A 280 -1.46 -24.96 4.51
N VAL A 281 -2.63 -25.04 3.86
CA VAL A 281 -3.92 -24.91 4.56
C VAL A 281 -4.04 -25.96 5.66
N LEU A 282 -3.76 -27.23 5.33
CA LEU A 282 -3.77 -28.33 6.29
C LEU A 282 -2.83 -28.05 7.47
N TRP A 283 -1.58 -27.67 7.20
CA TRP A 283 -0.60 -27.39 8.24
C TRP A 283 -0.98 -26.20 9.12
N MET A 284 -1.46 -25.09 8.54
CA MET A 284 -1.89 -23.92 9.30
C MET A 284 -3.11 -24.24 10.18
N VAL A 285 -4.09 -24.98 9.67
CA VAL A 285 -5.26 -25.39 10.44
C VAL A 285 -4.90 -26.41 11.52
N ALA A 286 -4.08 -27.41 11.19
CA ALA A 286 -3.59 -28.38 12.17
C ALA A 286 -2.78 -27.70 13.28
N TRP A 287 -1.94 -26.72 12.92
CA TRP A 287 -1.22 -25.91 13.88
C TRP A 287 -2.17 -25.09 14.77
N SER A 288 -3.19 -24.42 14.21
CA SER A 288 -4.23 -23.74 15.01
C SER A 288 -4.89 -24.67 16.02
N ILE A 289 -5.26 -25.88 15.60
CA ILE A 289 -5.90 -26.87 16.47
C ILE A 289 -4.93 -27.34 17.56
N PHE A 290 -3.67 -27.59 17.20
CA PHE A 290 -2.63 -27.96 18.16
C PHE A 290 -2.40 -26.86 19.21
N CYS A 291 -2.48 -25.58 18.82
CA CYS A 291 -2.34 -24.45 19.75
C CYS A 291 -3.46 -24.40 20.82
N LEU A 292 -4.61 -25.01 20.56
CA LEU A 292 -5.70 -25.15 21.54
C LEU A 292 -5.39 -26.14 22.67
N SER A 293 -4.36 -26.99 22.53
CA SER A 293 -3.98 -27.98 23.55
C SER A 293 -3.53 -27.38 24.89
N GLY A 294 -3.18 -26.09 24.91
CA GLY A 294 -2.67 -25.42 26.12
C GLY A 294 -1.23 -25.76 26.49
N ILE A 295 -0.53 -26.57 25.67
CA ILE A 295 0.89 -26.92 25.90
C ILE A 295 1.79 -25.67 25.90
N PHE A 296 1.44 -24.68 25.09
CA PHE A 296 2.13 -23.40 25.00
C PHE A 296 1.17 -22.24 25.32
N PRO A 297 1.65 -21.15 25.94
CA PRO A 297 0.83 -19.97 26.26
C PRO A 297 0.54 -19.15 24.99
N ILE A 298 -0.39 -19.64 24.16
CA ILE A 298 -0.72 -19.06 22.86
C ILE A 298 -1.99 -18.20 22.95
N ALA A 299 -1.95 -17.05 22.30
CA ALA A 299 -3.09 -16.14 22.15
C ALA A 299 -4.09 -16.68 21.10
N ASN A 300 -4.77 -17.79 21.43
CA ASN A 300 -5.67 -18.48 20.50
C ASN A 300 -6.80 -17.57 20.01
N THR A 301 -7.40 -16.76 20.88
CA THR A 301 -8.46 -15.81 20.47
C THR A 301 -7.97 -14.83 19.41
N ALA A 302 -6.72 -14.35 19.50
CA ALA A 302 -6.12 -13.53 18.45
C ALA A 302 -5.99 -14.29 17.11
N HIS A 303 -5.61 -15.56 17.14
CA HIS A 303 -5.47 -16.38 15.92
C HIS A 303 -6.81 -16.59 15.23
N PHE A 304 -7.84 -17.02 15.97
CA PHE A 304 -9.16 -17.31 15.40
C PHE A 304 -9.88 -16.05 14.93
N SER A 305 -9.83 -14.96 15.71
CA SER A 305 -10.43 -13.69 15.30
C SER A 305 -9.69 -13.09 14.09
N GLY A 306 -8.36 -13.17 14.06
CA GLY A 306 -7.56 -12.76 12.90
C GLY A 306 -7.93 -13.55 11.65
N LEU A 307 -7.96 -14.89 11.74
CA LEU A 307 -8.39 -15.79 10.67
C LEU A 307 -9.79 -15.42 10.15
N ALA A 308 -10.75 -15.20 11.06
CA ALA A 308 -12.13 -14.88 10.71
C ALA A 308 -12.23 -13.55 9.93
N VAL A 309 -11.57 -12.49 10.41
CA VAL A 309 -11.53 -11.19 9.73
C VAL A 309 -10.89 -11.33 8.36
N GLY A 310 -9.75 -12.00 8.28
CA GLY A 310 -9.04 -12.24 7.03
C GLY A 310 -9.89 -12.99 6.00
N ALA A 311 -10.49 -14.11 6.41
CA ALA A 311 -11.39 -14.89 5.58
C ALA A 311 -12.58 -14.06 5.09
N ALA A 312 -13.24 -13.30 5.98
CA ALA A 312 -14.33 -12.42 5.60
C ALA A 312 -13.93 -11.39 4.54
N LEU A 313 -12.77 -10.74 4.69
CA LEU A 313 -12.22 -9.82 3.69
C LEU A 313 -11.92 -10.50 2.35
N GLY A 314 -11.48 -11.76 2.39
CA GLY A 314 -11.19 -12.56 1.20
C GLY A 314 -12.44 -13.00 0.44
N ILE A 315 -13.59 -13.10 1.13
CA ILE A 315 -14.90 -13.46 0.52
C ILE A 315 -15.64 -12.22 0.02
N LEU A 316 -15.61 -11.12 0.78
CA LEU A 316 -16.48 -9.96 0.58
C LEU A 316 -16.34 -9.37 -0.83
N ARG A 317 -15.11 -9.07 -1.27
CA ARG A 317 -14.88 -8.40 -2.55
C ARG A 317 -15.24 -9.28 -3.76
N PRO A 318 -14.88 -10.57 -3.82
CA PRO A 318 -15.35 -11.46 -4.88
C PRO A 318 -16.86 -11.57 -4.95
N VAL A 319 -17.53 -11.77 -3.81
CA VAL A 319 -18.99 -11.94 -3.76
C VAL A 319 -19.70 -10.66 -4.20
N LEU A 320 -19.29 -9.49 -3.71
CA LEU A 320 -19.86 -8.21 -4.15
C LEU A 320 -19.71 -7.98 -5.66
N ARG A 321 -18.58 -8.41 -6.26
CA ARG A 321 -18.37 -8.32 -7.72
C ARG A 321 -19.25 -9.28 -8.50
N GLN A 322 -19.55 -10.45 -7.96
CA GLN A 322 -20.47 -11.41 -8.59
C GLN A 322 -21.91 -10.92 -8.51
N LEU A 323 -22.32 -10.31 -7.39
CA LEU A 323 -23.65 -9.75 -7.20
C LEU A 323 -23.91 -8.47 -8.02
N ALA A 324 -22.85 -7.75 -8.42
CA ALA A 324 -22.95 -6.53 -9.22
C ALA A 324 -22.93 -6.79 -10.75
N ARG A 325 -22.89 -8.05 -11.18
CA ARG A 325 -22.99 -8.49 -12.58
C ARG A 325 -24.38 -9.05 -12.84
#